data_AF-A9WME1-F1
#
_entry.id   AF-A9WME1-F1
#
_cell.length_a   1.000
_cell.length_b   1.000
_cell.length_c   1.000
_cell.angle_alpha   90.00
_cell.angle_beta   90.00
_cell.angle_gamma   90.00
#
_symmetry.space_group_name_H-M   'P 1'
#
loop_
_entity.id
_entity.type
_entity.pdbx_description
1 polymer ?
#
loop_
_entity_poly.entity_id
_entity_poly.type
_entity_poly.pdbx_seq_one_letter_code
_entity_poly.pdbx_strand_id
1 'polypeptide(L)'
;MVWIVGGGRDEMPSISLSGLLGGAVTLAVPLVFGSLSGVLSERVGVVNIAIEGQLLFGAFSAAVVGTITGNPFVGLVAAAVAGALVSLVLAVVSIKYLVN
;
A
#
# COMPACT_ATOMS: atom_id res chain seq x y z
N MET A 1 -1.14 3.56 14.68
CA MET A 1 -1.89 3.96 15.89
C MET A 1 -1.04 4.69 16.91
N VAL A 2 0.18 4.24 17.23
CA VAL A 2 1.07 4.94 18.18
C VAL A 2 1.40 6.38 17.76
N TRP A 3 1.62 6.65 16.47
CA TRP A 3 2.02 7.97 15.99
C TRP A 3 0.93 9.06 16.12
N ILE A 4 -0.36 8.66 16.11
CA ILE A 4 -1.50 9.59 16.23
C ILE A 4 -1.69 10.04 17.68
N VAL A 5 -1.33 9.19 18.65
CA VAL A 5 -1.39 9.53 20.09
C VAL A 5 -0.28 10.50 20.50
N GLY A 6 0.84 10.53 19.76
CA GLY A 6 1.98 11.40 20.07
C GLY A 6 1.93 12.82 19.46
N GLY A 7 0.92 13.13 18.64
CA GLY A 7 0.84 14.41 17.91
C GLY A 7 0.15 15.57 18.64
N GLY A 8 -0.40 15.33 19.82
CA GLY A 8 -1.07 16.37 20.64
C GLY A 8 -0.03 17.35 21.19
N ARG A 9 -0.13 18.62 20.79
CA ARG A 9 0.73 19.72 21.26
C ARG A 9 0.37 20.21 22.67
N ASP A 10 -0.41 19.43 23.42
CA ASP A 10 -0.96 19.80 24.72
C ASP A 10 -0.56 18.76 25.77
N GLU A 11 -0.07 19.22 26.92
CA GLU A 11 0.66 18.49 27.97
C GLU A 11 -0.22 17.52 28.82
N MET A 12 -1.21 16.86 28.23
CA MET A 12 -1.99 15.78 28.86
C MET A 12 -2.22 14.63 27.87
N PRO A 13 -1.93 13.36 28.23
CA PRO A 13 -2.13 12.21 27.33
C PRO A 13 -3.63 11.97 27.09
N SER A 14 -4.21 12.71 26.15
CA SER A 14 -5.61 12.57 25.76
C SER A 14 -5.70 11.71 24.51
N ILE A 15 -6.30 10.53 24.66
CA ILE A 15 -6.52 9.61 23.54
C ILE A 15 -7.64 10.20 22.69
N SER A 16 -7.27 10.79 21.55
CA SER A 16 -8.22 11.31 20.58
C SER A 16 -8.89 10.17 19.83
N LEU A 17 -10.13 9.83 20.20
CA LEU A 17 -10.93 8.81 19.49
C LEU A 17 -11.05 9.14 17.99
N SER A 18 -11.22 10.41 17.63
CA SER A 18 -11.26 10.87 16.24
C SER A 18 -9.98 10.56 15.47
N GLY A 19 -8.82 10.78 16.09
CA GLY A 19 -7.52 10.43 15.52
C GLY A 19 -7.35 8.93 15.34
N LEU A 20 -7.73 8.13 16.35
CA LEU A 20 -7.68 6.67 16.26
C LEU A 20 -8.54 6.13 15.13
N LEU A 21 -9.78 6.63 15.00
CA LEU A 21 -10.70 6.24 13.94
C LEU A 21 -10.17 6.68 12.56
N GLY A 22 -9.67 7.91 12.43
CA GLY A 22 -9.09 8.40 11.18
C GLY A 22 -7.89 7.57 10.71
N GLY A 23 -6.98 7.23 11.64
CA GLY A 23 -5.86 6.34 11.38
C GLY A 23 -6.29 4.92 11.00
N ALA A 24 -7.31 4.38 11.68
CA ALA A 24 -7.84 3.05 11.40
C ALA A 24 -8.39 2.96 9.98
N VAL A 25 -9.21 3.94 9.57
CA VAL A 25 -9.77 3.98 8.21
C VAL A 25 -8.66 4.14 7.18
N THR A 26 -7.68 5.01 7.44
CA THR A 26 -6.59 5.28 6.48
C THR A 26 -5.73 4.04 6.22
N LEU A 27 -5.46 3.24 7.25
CA LEU A 27 -4.72 1.97 7.11
C LEU A 27 -5.60 0.83 6.59
N ALA A 28 -6.91 0.84 6.90
CA ALA A 28 -7.82 -0.19 6.44
C ALA A 28 -7.94 -0.23 4.91
N VAL A 29 -7.95 0.93 4.25
CA VAL A 29 -8.06 1.03 2.78
C VAL A 29 -6.98 0.21 2.05
N PRO A 30 -5.67 0.46 2.23
CA PRO A 30 -4.63 -0.33 1.57
C PRO A 30 -4.63 -1.80 2.02
N LEU A 31 -5.00 -2.11 3.27
CA LEU A 31 -5.10 -3.48 3.75
C LEU A 31 -6.21 -4.27 3.05
N VAL A 32 -7.38 -3.67 2.84
CA VAL A 32 -8.49 -4.30 2.11
C VAL A 32 -8.11 -4.51 0.64
N PHE A 33 -7.48 -3.53 -0.01
CA PHE A 33 -7.00 -3.73 -1.38
C PHE A 33 -5.91 -4.79 -1.49
N GLY A 34 -5.00 -4.85 -0.51
CA GLY A 34 -4.00 -5.90 -0.40
C GLY A 34 -4.62 -7.29 -0.25
N SER A 35 -5.59 -7.46 0.66
CA SER A 35 -6.25 -8.74 0.87
C SER A 35 -7.07 -9.20 -0.35
N LEU A 36 -7.77 -8.27 -1.02
CA LEU A 36 -8.47 -8.55 -2.27
C LEU A 36 -7.53 -9.05 -3.38
N SER A 37 -6.34 -8.44 -3.49
CA SER A 37 -5.29 -8.91 -4.42
C SER A 37 -4.85 -10.34 -4.08
N GLY A 38 -4.63 -10.64 -2.80
CA GLY A 38 -4.27 -11.98 -2.33
C GLY A 38 -5.32 -13.04 -2.68
N VAL A 39 -6.60 -12.75 -2.41
CA VAL A 39 -7.71 -13.65 -2.74
C VAL A 39 -7.79 -13.88 -4.25
N LEU A 40 -7.60 -12.84 -5.06
CA LEU A 40 -7.59 -13.00 -6.52
C LEU A 40 -6.44 -13.88 -7.00
N SER A 41 -5.24 -13.70 -6.43
CA SER A 41 -4.07 -14.51 -6.78
C SER A 41 -4.23 -15.98 -6.35
N GLU A 42 -4.84 -16.24 -5.20
CA GLU A 42 -5.16 -17.60 -4.76
C GLU A 42 -6.09 -18.32 -5.75
N ARG A 43 -7.02 -17.59 -6.39
CA ARG A 43 -7.94 -18.17 -7.41
C ARG A 43 -7.23 -18.62 -8.68
N VAL A 44 -6.09 -18.02 -9.02
CA VAL A 44 -5.24 -18.45 -10.14
C VAL A 44 -4.12 -19.39 -9.69
N GLY A 45 -4.13 -19.80 -8.42
CA GLY A 45 -3.18 -20.72 -7.84
C GLY A 45 -1.79 -20.14 -7.65
N VAL A 46 -1.64 -18.81 -7.50
CA VAL A 46 -0.35 -18.15 -7.25
C VAL A 46 -0.40 -17.37 -5.94
N VAL A 47 0.52 -17.60 -5.01
CA VAL A 47 0.54 -16.84 -3.75
C VAL A 47 1.18 -15.48 -3.96
N ASN A 48 0.43 -14.39 -3.73
CA ASN A 48 0.96 -13.03 -3.86
C ASN A 48 1.79 -12.60 -2.65
N ILE A 49 3.01 -13.13 -2.54
CA ILE A 49 3.98 -12.78 -1.48
C ILE A 49 4.50 -11.34 -1.59
N ALA A 50 4.25 -10.66 -2.72
CA ALA A 50 4.80 -9.35 -3.02
C ALA A 50 3.86 -8.19 -2.64
N ILE A 51 2.72 -8.44 -1.99
CA ILE A 51 1.70 -7.43 -1.66
C ILE A 51 2.28 -6.21 -0.92
N GLU A 52 3.07 -6.44 0.12
CA GLU A 52 3.67 -5.34 0.90
C GLU A 52 4.61 -4.50 0.03
N GLY A 53 5.38 -5.15 -0.85
CA GLY A 53 6.25 -4.49 -1.82
C GLY A 53 5.47 -3.72 -2.88
N GLN A 54 4.39 -4.29 -3.43
CA GLN A 54 3.53 -3.64 -4.43
C GLN A 54 2.93 -2.34 -3.88
N LEU A 55 2.42 -2.38 -2.64
CA LEU A 55 1.83 -1.21 -1.98
C LEU A 55 2.90 -0.16 -1.64
N LEU A 56 4.05 -0.58 -1.10
CA LEU A 56 5.12 0.34 -0.71
C LEU A 56 5.77 1.03 -1.92
N PHE A 57 6.10 0.27 -2.97
CA PHE A 57 6.62 0.85 -4.22
C PHE A 57 5.59 1.73 -4.90
N GLY A 58 4.32 1.32 -4.93
CA GLY A 58 3.23 2.15 -5.46
C GLY A 58 3.12 3.49 -4.73
N ALA A 59 3.08 3.47 -3.39
CA ALA A 59 2.99 4.68 -2.57
C ALA A 59 4.23 5.59 -2.73
N PHE A 60 5.43 5.01 -2.76
CA PHE A 60 6.67 5.74 -2.97
C PHE A 60 6.71 6.40 -4.35
N SER A 61 6.41 5.66 -5.42
CA SER A 61 6.38 6.19 -6.78
C SER A 61 5.31 7.26 -6.94
N ALA A 62 4.13 7.10 -6.31
CA ALA A 62 3.09 8.12 -6.31
C ALA A 62 3.57 9.42 -5.67
N ALA A 63 4.22 9.32 -4.50
CA ALA A 63 4.74 10.47 -3.78
C ALA A 63 5.83 11.20 -4.57
N VAL A 64 6.80 10.46 -5.13
CA VAL A 64 7.90 11.04 -5.91
C VAL A 64 7.38 11.71 -7.19
N VAL A 65 6.62 10.98 -8.01
CA VAL A 65 6.14 11.48 -9.30
C VAL A 65 5.10 12.58 -9.11
N GLY A 66 4.17 12.42 -8.17
CA GLY A 66 3.17 13.44 -7.85
C GLY A 66 3.80 14.74 -7.36
N THR A 67 4.89 14.66 -6.58
CA THR A 67 5.62 15.84 -6.11
C THR A 67 6.36 16.54 -7.24
N ILE A 68 7.11 15.79 -8.07
CA ILE A 68 7.90 16.38 -9.16
C ILE A 68 7.01 17.01 -10.23
N THR A 69 5.87 16.39 -10.53
CA THR A 69 4.94 16.86 -11.58
C THR A 69 3.93 17.89 -11.07
N GLY A 70 3.77 18.02 -9.74
CA GLY A 70 2.72 18.82 -9.12
C GLY A 70 1.30 18.31 -9.41
N ASN A 71 1.14 17.13 -10.01
CA ASN A 71 -0.16 16.57 -10.40
C ASN A 71 -0.39 15.21 -9.71
N PRO A 72 -1.38 15.11 -8.79
CA PRO A 72 -1.65 13.88 -8.06
C PRO A 72 -2.13 12.74 -8.96
N PHE A 73 -2.77 13.04 -10.09
CA PHE A 73 -3.24 12.02 -11.03
C PHE A 73 -2.08 11.35 -11.78
N VAL A 74 -1.01 12.09 -12.06
CA VAL A 74 0.20 11.52 -12.66
C VAL A 74 0.91 10.61 -11.65
N GLY A 75 0.95 11.02 -10.38
CA GLY A 75 1.40 10.15 -9.28
C GLY A 75 0.57 8.87 -9.16
N LEU A 76 -0.75 8.94 -9.30
CA LEU A 76 -1.64 7.77 -9.28
C LEU A 76 -1.31 6.77 -10.41
N VAL A 77 -1.12 7.27 -11.64
CA VAL A 77 -0.73 6.41 -12.77
C VAL A 77 0.64 5.79 -12.52
N ALA A 78 1.61 6.56 -12.01
CA ALA A 78 2.92 6.03 -11.66
C ALA A 78 2.86 4.95 -10.58
N ALA A 79 1.97 5.08 -9.60
CA ALA A 79 1.73 4.08 -8.56
C ALA A 79 1.28 2.73 -9.16
N ALA A 80 0.31 2.78 -10.09
CA ALA A 80 -0.22 1.60 -10.75
C ALA A 80 0.87 0.88 -11.58
N VAL A 81 1.69 1.66 -12.31
CA VAL A 81 2.81 1.11 -13.07
C VAL A 81 3.87 0.49 -12.16
N ALA A 82 4.26 1.18 -11.08
CA ALA A 82 5.23 0.67 -10.12
C ALA A 82 4.77 -0.64 -9.45
N GLY A 83 3.51 -0.70 -9.02
CA GLY A 83 2.91 -1.93 -8.49
C GLY A 83 2.91 -3.06 -9.51
N ALA A 84 2.56 -2.78 -10.76
CA ALA A 84 2.58 -3.76 -11.85
C ALA A 84 3.99 -4.29 -12.14
N LEU A 85 5.03 -3.44 -12.07
CA LEU A 85 6.42 -3.86 -12.24
C LEU A 85 6.87 -4.80 -11.12
N VAL A 86 6.50 -4.53 -9.86
CA VAL A 86 6.77 -5.46 -8.75
C VAL A 86 6.02 -6.77 -8.94
N SER A 87 4.74 -6.73 -9.34
CA SER A 87 3.97 -7.92 -9.69
C SER A 87 4.57 -8.72 -10.83
N LEU A 88 5.21 -8.06 -11.80
CA LEU A 88 5.86 -8.73 -12.92
C LEU A 88 7.05 -9.57 -12.45
N VAL A 89 7.82 -9.09 -11.47
CA VAL A 89 8.91 -9.87 -10.87
C VAL A 89 8.35 -11.14 -10.22
N LEU A 90 7.26 -11.02 -9.45
CA LEU A 90 6.57 -12.17 -8.88
C LEU A 90 6.05 -13.12 -9.97
N ALA A 91 5.41 -12.59 -11.01
CA ALA A 91 4.86 -13.38 -12.11
C ALA A 91 5.96 -14.17 -12.84
N VAL A 92 7.13 -13.57 -13.07
CA VAL A 92 8.29 -14.29 -13.62
C VAL A 92 8.69 -15.43 -12.69
N VAL A 93 8.73 -15.20 -11.38
CA VAL A 93 9.12 -16.24 -10.42
C VAL A 93 8.11 -17.38 -10.38
N SER A 94 6.83 -17.09 -10.29
CA SER A 94 5.79 -18.12 -10.19
C SER A 94 5.56 -18.87 -11.50
N ILE A 95 5.55 -18.18 -12.65
CA ILE A 95 5.24 -18.80 -13.94
C ILE A 95 6.47 -19.48 -14.54
N LYS A 96 7.64 -18.82 -14.52
CA LYS A 96 8.84 -19.34 -15.18
C LYS A 96 9.59 -20.35 -14.30
N TYR A 97 9.67 -20.10 -12.98
CA TYR A 97 10.39 -20.97 -12.06
C TYR A 97 9.49 -21.94 -11.29
N LEU A 98 8.17 -21.92 -11.53
CA LEU A 98 7.20 -22.86 -10.94
C LEU A 98 7.24 -22.87 -9.40
N VAL A 99 7.48 -21.69 -8.80
CA VAL A 99 7.52 -21.51 -7.34
C VAL A 99 6.18 -20.92 -6.88
N ASN A 100 5.52 -21.60 -5.95
CA ASN A 100 4.19 -21.25 -5.46
C ASN A 100 4.17 -20.89 -3.98
#